data_AF-A0A369LGY5-F1
#
_entry.id   AF-A0A369LGY5-F1
#
_cell.length_a   1.000
_cell.length_b   1.000
_cell.length_c   1.000
_cell.angle_alpha   90.00
_cell.angle_beta   90.00
_cell.angle_gamma   90.00
#
_symmetry.space_group_name_H-M   'P 1'
#
loop_
_entity.id
_entity.type
_entity.pdbx_description
1 polymer ?
#
loop_
_entity_poly.entity_id
_entity_poly.type
_entity_poly.pdbx_seq_one_letter_code
_entity_poly.pdbx_strand_id
1 'polypeptide(L)'
;MNIKNKPLPRFEVPSSYEKYAEGGYLMDVREPEADSFGDRKPTIASGAGAATVDPAAIVQGAAADAGYELPDELTFSDRVNRVVMCVGSQNALREALYKTLAFCQQPHEFTEVEDFIAQTDEFVYSHIMQTPFAMIRMLVDAGGLAQTPLDNEGSPIADEQLASLSEDEADDLIATYRIQVTDAGAETVRLLAPERRIEAQLSLRPHRRDTYFAVLDFCMQPRKFPEIEALFKTASGLSQDIVADHHKLSPDFYVDKLDKAGALVWRGAWVVTDAGKRMLQAHKREQATA
;
A
#
# COMPACT_ATOMS: atom_id res chain seq x y z
N MET A 1 10.18 9.77 -47.53
CA MET A 1 8.77 10.20 -47.53
C MET A 1 7.86 8.99 -47.63
N ASN A 2 6.74 9.07 -46.93
CA ASN A 2 5.55 8.22 -46.89
C ASN A 2 5.59 6.91 -46.06
N ILE A 3 5.27 7.12 -44.78
CA ILE A 3 4.94 6.17 -43.73
C ILE A 3 3.42 5.93 -43.79
N LYS A 4 2.94 4.77 -44.27
CA LYS A 4 1.57 4.29 -43.97
C LYS A 4 1.52 2.76 -43.94
N ASN A 5 1.02 2.24 -42.82
CA ASN A 5 0.52 0.87 -42.57
C ASN A 5 1.51 -0.28 -42.38
N LYS A 6 2.20 -0.30 -41.22
CA LYS A 6 2.38 -1.54 -40.46
C LYS A 6 1.73 -1.36 -39.08
N PRO A 7 0.90 -2.30 -38.61
CA PRO A 7 0.34 -2.22 -37.26
C PRO A 7 1.50 -2.25 -36.26
N LEU A 8 1.53 -1.25 -35.37
CA LEU A 8 2.49 -1.18 -34.28
C LEU A 8 2.29 -2.42 -33.38
N PRO A 9 3.37 -3.03 -32.86
CA PRO A 9 3.24 -4.10 -31.87
C PRO A 9 2.41 -3.56 -30.70
N ARG A 10 1.34 -4.28 -30.34
CA ARG A 10 0.53 -3.98 -29.16
C ARG A 10 1.45 -4.07 -27.96
N PHE A 11 1.74 -2.91 -27.37
CA PHE A 11 2.36 -2.84 -26.06
C PHE A 11 1.27 -3.29 -25.07
N GLU A 12 1.32 -4.57 -24.70
CA GLU A 12 0.61 -5.05 -23.52
C GLU A 12 1.25 -4.38 -22.31
N VAL A 13 0.54 -3.40 -21.77
CA VAL A 13 0.89 -2.73 -20.53
C VAL A 13 0.94 -3.80 -19.45
N PRO A 14 2.07 -4.00 -18.73
CA PRO A 14 2.14 -5.01 -17.69
C PRO A 14 1.09 -4.75 -16.61
N SER A 15 0.37 -5.82 -16.26
CA SER A 15 -0.65 -5.98 -15.22
C SER A 15 -0.14 -5.70 -13.78
N SER A 16 0.63 -4.64 -13.56
CA SER A 16 1.18 -4.32 -12.23
C SER A 16 0.38 -3.26 -11.46
N TYR A 17 -0.57 -2.56 -12.10
CA TYR A 17 -1.30 -1.48 -11.41
C TYR A 17 -2.46 -1.94 -10.52
N GLU A 18 -3.09 -3.07 -10.86
CA GLU A 18 -4.20 -3.63 -10.07
C GLU A 18 -3.72 -4.20 -8.72
N LYS A 19 -2.46 -4.64 -8.62
CA LYS A 19 -1.89 -5.20 -7.37
C LYS A 19 -1.71 -4.18 -6.25
N TYR A 20 -1.51 -2.90 -6.56
CA TYR A 20 -1.32 -1.86 -5.54
C TYR A 20 -2.64 -1.31 -4.97
N ALA A 21 -3.74 -1.49 -5.71
CA ALA A 21 -5.08 -1.13 -5.25
C ALA A 21 -5.67 -2.18 -4.28
N GLU A 22 -5.14 -3.40 -4.28
CA GLU A 22 -5.68 -4.54 -3.52
C GLU A 22 -5.16 -4.65 -2.08
N GLY A 23 -4.16 -3.87 -1.66
CA GLY A 23 -3.66 -3.89 -0.27
C GLY A 23 -3.26 -5.29 0.23
N GLY A 24 -2.99 -6.22 -0.69
CA GLY A 24 -2.78 -7.64 -0.40
C GLY A 24 -1.34 -8.04 -0.64
N TYR A 25 -0.46 -7.76 0.32
CA TYR A 25 0.68 -8.66 0.52
C TYR A 25 0.18 -9.86 1.35
N LEU A 26 -0.46 -10.81 0.67
CA LEU A 26 -0.47 -12.20 1.13
C LEU A 26 0.49 -12.94 0.21
N MET A 27 1.60 -13.42 0.77
CA MET A 27 2.42 -14.45 0.16
C MET A 27 1.48 -15.54 -0.38
N ASP A 28 1.68 -15.90 -1.65
CA ASP A 28 0.96 -16.95 -2.36
C ASP A 28 1.26 -18.30 -1.67
N VAL A 29 0.56 -18.59 -0.57
CA VAL A 29 0.46 -19.93 -0.01
C VAL A 29 -0.68 -20.60 -0.75
N ARG A 30 -0.31 -21.22 -1.87
CA ARG A 30 -1.14 -22.21 -2.55
C ARG A 30 -1.47 -23.33 -1.55
N GLU A 31 -2.65 -23.26 -0.94
CA GLU A 31 -3.17 -24.36 -0.13
C GLU A 31 -3.37 -25.60 -1.04
N PRO A 32 -2.90 -26.78 -0.62
CA PRO A 32 -3.02 -27.98 -1.43
C PRO A 32 -4.48 -28.47 -1.45
N GLU A 33 -5.03 -28.63 -2.64
CA GLU A 33 -6.31 -29.29 -2.85
C GLU A 33 -6.28 -30.69 -2.24
N ALA A 34 -7.27 -30.97 -1.39
CA ALA A 34 -7.47 -32.27 -0.79
C ALA A 34 -8.08 -33.23 -1.83
N ASP A 35 -7.22 -33.95 -2.54
CA ASP A 35 -7.65 -35.10 -3.34
C ASP A 35 -7.40 -36.42 -2.60
N SER A 36 -8.54 -37.05 -2.29
CA SER A 36 -8.71 -38.40 -1.78
C SER A 36 -8.07 -39.43 -2.71
N PHE A 37 -7.03 -40.14 -2.27
CA PHE A 37 -6.75 -41.49 -2.77
C PHE A 37 -6.15 -42.37 -1.67
N GLY A 38 -6.86 -43.46 -1.37
CA GLY A 38 -6.59 -44.38 -0.29
C GLY A 38 -5.34 -45.25 -0.44
N ASP A 39 -4.98 -45.84 0.70
CA ASP A 39 -4.20 -47.06 0.91
C ASP A 39 -3.22 -47.46 -0.20
N ARG A 40 -1.92 -47.23 0.06
CA ARG A 40 -0.88 -48.28 0.07
C ARG A 40 0.46 -47.74 0.58
N LYS A 41 0.96 -48.37 1.64
CA LYS A 41 2.31 -48.18 2.20
C LYS A 41 3.40 -48.46 1.15
N PRO A 42 4.51 -47.71 1.14
CA PRO A 42 5.66 -48.05 0.31
C PRO A 42 6.49 -49.17 0.96
N THR A 43 6.64 -50.29 0.26
CA THR A 43 7.64 -51.32 0.56
C THR A 43 8.93 -50.95 -0.15
N ILE A 44 10.02 -50.81 0.61
CA ILE A 44 11.38 -50.64 0.09
C ILE A 44 11.85 -51.99 -0.45
N ALA A 45 12.26 -52.03 -1.72
CA ALA A 45 13.03 -53.14 -2.26
C ALA A 45 14.18 -52.61 -3.13
N SER A 46 15.38 -52.98 -2.69
CA SER A 46 16.67 -52.84 -3.36
C SER A 46 16.70 -53.63 -4.68
N GLY A 47 17.35 -53.07 -5.70
CA GLY A 47 17.63 -53.76 -6.96
C GLY A 47 18.62 -52.98 -7.83
N ALA A 48 19.86 -53.47 -7.87
CA ALA A 48 20.94 -52.94 -8.69
C ALA A 48 20.69 -53.10 -10.20
N GLY A 49 21.12 -52.11 -10.99
CA GLY A 49 21.16 -52.19 -12.46
C GLY A 49 21.84 -50.96 -13.05
N ALA A 50 23.11 -51.11 -13.42
CA ALA A 50 23.93 -50.08 -14.03
C ALA A 50 23.49 -49.80 -15.48
N ALA A 51 23.34 -48.51 -15.82
CA ALA A 51 23.37 -48.03 -17.20
C ALA A 51 24.27 -46.78 -17.24
N THR A 52 25.40 -46.93 -17.90
CA THR A 52 26.42 -45.92 -18.14
C THR A 52 25.91 -44.85 -19.10
N VAL A 53 26.00 -43.57 -18.73
CA VAL A 53 25.78 -42.44 -19.65
C VAL A 53 27.09 -41.66 -19.78
N ASP A 54 27.51 -41.48 -21.03
CA ASP A 54 28.79 -40.91 -21.47
C ASP A 54 29.02 -39.47 -20.94
N PRO A 55 30.16 -39.15 -20.30
CA PRO A 55 30.46 -37.82 -19.78
C PRO A 55 30.80 -36.76 -20.85
N ALA A 56 30.75 -37.10 -22.14
CA ALA A 56 31.11 -36.20 -23.25
C ALA A 56 29.94 -35.38 -23.83
N ALA A 57 28.71 -35.52 -23.32
CA ALA A 57 27.54 -34.80 -23.82
C ALA A 57 27.08 -33.60 -22.97
N ILE A 58 27.84 -33.21 -21.93
CA ILE A 58 27.56 -32.03 -21.08
C ILE A 58 28.49 -30.86 -21.42
N VAL A 59 28.83 -30.69 -22.70
CA VAL A 59 29.61 -29.53 -23.15
C VAL A 59 29.05 -29.03 -24.48
N GLN A 60 27.92 -28.34 -24.44
CA GLN A 60 27.58 -27.29 -25.40
C GLN A 60 26.31 -26.56 -24.95
N GLY A 61 26.49 -25.32 -24.50
CA GLY A 61 25.38 -24.44 -24.12
C GLY A 61 25.70 -23.34 -23.12
N ALA A 62 26.95 -23.16 -22.68
CA ALA A 62 27.36 -21.95 -21.95
C ALA A 62 27.88 -20.92 -22.96
N ALA A 63 26.96 -20.32 -23.73
CA ALA A 63 27.23 -19.07 -24.40
C ALA A 63 26.89 -17.94 -23.42
N ALA A 64 27.90 -17.17 -23.07
CA ALA A 64 27.78 -15.96 -22.27
C ALA A 64 26.82 -14.95 -22.94
N ASP A 65 26.27 -14.10 -22.08
CA ASP A 65 25.97 -12.68 -22.31
C ASP A 65 24.49 -12.27 -22.26
N ALA A 66 24.13 -11.69 -21.11
CA ALA A 66 23.59 -10.35 -21.07
C ALA A 66 23.89 -9.83 -19.66
N GLY A 67 24.98 -9.08 -19.52
CA GLY A 67 25.13 -8.20 -18.37
C GLY A 67 23.89 -7.32 -18.28
N TYR A 68 23.02 -7.60 -17.30
CA TYR A 68 21.97 -6.66 -16.93
C TYR A 68 22.65 -5.52 -16.21
N GLU A 69 23.16 -4.57 -16.98
CA GLU A 69 23.62 -3.28 -16.47
C GLU A 69 22.35 -2.55 -16.00
N LEU A 70 22.12 -2.58 -14.68
CA LEU A 70 21.06 -1.79 -14.06
C LEU A 70 21.32 -0.33 -14.44
N PRO A 71 20.33 0.41 -14.97
CA PRO A 71 20.54 1.82 -15.27
C PRO A 71 21.02 2.55 -14.01
N ASP A 72 22.10 3.35 -14.15
CA ASP A 72 22.75 4.07 -13.04
C ASP A 72 21.77 5.01 -12.29
N GLU A 73 20.71 5.47 -12.97
CA GLU A 73 19.66 6.29 -12.37
C GLU A 73 18.31 5.57 -12.33
N LEU A 74 17.69 5.56 -11.15
CA LEU A 74 16.33 5.05 -10.95
C LEU A 74 15.34 5.87 -11.78
N THR A 75 14.53 5.20 -12.59
CA THR A 75 13.46 5.86 -13.33
C THR A 75 12.44 6.47 -12.37
N PHE A 76 11.66 7.45 -12.84
CA PHE A 76 10.57 8.02 -12.04
C PHE A 76 9.62 6.94 -11.51
N SER A 77 9.29 5.94 -12.34
CA SER A 77 8.43 4.81 -11.94
C SER A 77 9.06 3.98 -10.83
N ASP A 78 10.37 3.76 -10.86
CA ASP A 78 11.07 3.00 -9.81
C ASP A 78 11.08 3.77 -8.49
N ARG A 79 11.28 5.10 -8.53
CA ARG A 79 11.19 5.95 -7.35
C ARG A 79 9.78 5.91 -6.74
N VAL A 80 8.74 6.08 -7.56
CA VAL A 80 7.34 5.97 -7.11
C VAL A 80 7.08 4.60 -6.49
N ASN A 81 7.54 3.52 -7.12
CA ASN A 81 7.37 2.17 -6.59
C ASN A 81 8.05 2.00 -5.22
N ARG A 82 9.24 2.56 -5.00
CA ARG A 82 9.89 2.52 -3.68
C ARG A 82 9.04 3.19 -2.59
N VAL A 83 8.46 4.34 -2.89
CA VAL A 83 7.61 5.07 -1.94
C VAL A 83 6.30 4.33 -1.69
N VAL A 84 5.63 3.85 -2.75
CA VAL A 84 4.41 3.04 -2.65
C VAL A 84 4.66 1.78 -1.82
N MET A 85 5.79 1.11 -2.03
CA MET A 85 6.19 -0.06 -1.24
C MET A 85 6.41 0.29 0.22
N CYS A 86 7.11 1.38 0.52
CA CYS A 86 7.29 1.87 1.90
C CYS A 86 5.95 2.10 2.61
N VAL A 87 5.04 2.85 1.98
CA VAL A 87 3.71 3.16 2.53
C VAL A 87 2.82 1.90 2.62
N GLY A 88 2.93 1.01 1.64
CA GLY A 88 2.06 -0.17 1.51
C GLY A 88 2.46 -1.39 2.34
N SER A 89 3.74 -1.51 2.72
CA SER A 89 4.30 -2.74 3.32
C SER A 89 3.75 -3.05 4.71
N GLN A 90 3.43 -2.03 5.51
CA GLN A 90 2.94 -2.21 6.88
C GLN A 90 1.54 -1.60 7.01
N ASN A 91 0.52 -2.46 7.08
CA ASN A 91 -0.89 -2.04 7.20
C ASN A 91 -1.10 -1.02 8.33
N ALA A 92 -0.48 -1.25 9.49
CA ALA A 92 -0.64 -0.39 10.66
C ALA A 92 -0.04 1.02 10.49
N LEU A 93 0.94 1.19 9.60
CA LEU A 93 1.60 2.49 9.36
C LEU A 93 1.05 3.21 8.14
N ARG A 94 0.34 2.50 7.24
CA ARG A 94 -0.05 3.01 5.92
C ARG A 94 -0.71 4.37 5.97
N GLU A 95 -1.78 4.51 6.75
CA GLU A 95 -2.54 5.76 6.81
C GLU A 95 -1.71 6.89 7.38
N ALA A 96 -0.91 6.62 8.41
CA ALA A 96 -0.06 7.63 9.03
C ALA A 96 1.04 8.11 8.05
N LEU A 97 1.74 7.18 7.38
CA LEU A 97 2.74 7.51 6.35
C LEU A 97 2.14 8.24 5.14
N TYR A 98 0.96 7.81 4.68
CA TYR A 98 0.23 8.49 3.61
C TYR A 98 -0.14 9.93 4.01
N LYS A 99 -0.69 10.12 5.22
CA LYS A 99 -1.05 11.44 5.74
C LYS A 99 0.17 12.34 5.89
N THR A 100 1.32 11.81 6.32
CA THR A 100 2.58 12.56 6.38
C THR A 100 3.00 13.06 5.00
N LEU A 101 2.98 12.19 3.97
CA LEU A 101 3.28 12.62 2.59
C LEU A 101 2.30 13.69 2.11
N ALA A 102 1.01 13.53 2.40
CA ALA A 102 -0.03 14.48 1.99
C ALA A 102 0.13 15.84 2.68
N PHE A 103 0.51 15.85 3.97
CA PHE A 103 0.80 17.06 4.75
C PHE A 103 2.03 17.79 4.19
N CYS A 104 3.10 17.05 3.91
CA CYS A 104 4.35 17.60 3.35
C CYS A 104 4.26 18.04 1.88
N GLN A 105 3.07 18.05 1.26
CA GLN A 105 2.87 18.74 -0.02
C GLN A 105 3.18 20.24 0.07
N GLN A 106 3.04 20.81 1.27
CA GLN A 106 3.65 22.08 1.63
C GLN A 106 4.93 21.81 2.44
N PRO A 107 5.98 22.66 2.30
CA PRO A 107 7.16 22.51 3.13
C PRO A 107 6.85 22.81 4.60
N HIS A 108 7.36 21.96 5.50
CA HIS A 108 7.21 22.07 6.94
C HIS A 108 8.56 21.93 7.63
N GLU A 109 8.68 22.44 8.85
CA GLU A 109 9.82 22.13 9.71
C GLU A 109 9.70 20.70 10.26
N PHE A 110 10.84 20.05 10.55
CA PHE A 110 10.89 18.70 11.08
C PHE A 110 9.97 18.49 12.30
N THR A 111 10.06 19.38 13.29
CA THR A 111 9.23 19.32 14.51
C THR A 111 7.74 19.41 14.22
N GLU A 112 7.33 20.24 13.25
CA GLU A 112 5.93 20.36 12.85
C GLU A 112 5.40 19.05 12.23
N VAL A 113 6.25 18.35 11.47
CA VAL A 113 5.91 17.04 10.90
C VAL A 113 5.80 15.98 12.00
N GLU A 114 6.68 16.00 13.00
CA GLU A 114 6.59 15.10 14.14
C GLU A 114 5.30 15.31 14.95
N ASP A 115 5.00 16.57 15.27
CA ASP A 115 3.78 16.97 15.97
C ASP A 115 2.53 16.56 15.19
N PHE A 116 2.55 16.74 13.86
CA PHE A 116 1.48 16.29 12.98
C PHE A 116 1.26 14.78 13.09
N ILE A 117 2.33 13.97 12.97
CA ILE A 117 2.25 12.50 13.06
C ILE A 117 1.68 12.09 14.42
N ALA A 118 2.19 12.67 15.51
CA ALA A 118 1.78 12.35 16.87
C ALA A 118 0.30 12.66 17.14
N GLN A 119 -0.29 13.59 16.39
CA GLN A 119 -1.71 13.97 16.48
C GLN A 119 -2.63 13.17 15.55
N THR A 120 -2.10 12.33 14.66
CA THR A 120 -2.93 11.49 13.79
C THR A 120 -3.73 10.46 14.59
N ASP A 121 -4.95 10.17 14.14
CA ASP A 121 -5.80 9.15 14.76
C ASP A 121 -5.08 7.79 14.85
N GLU A 122 -4.33 7.45 13.81
CA GLU A 122 -3.56 6.21 13.74
C GLU A 122 -2.54 6.13 14.87
N PHE A 123 -1.83 7.22 15.15
CA PHE A 123 -0.83 7.26 16.22
C PHE A 123 -1.47 7.28 17.61
N VAL A 124 -2.57 8.03 17.77
CA VAL A 124 -3.26 8.20 19.06
C VAL A 124 -4.03 6.94 19.48
N TYR A 125 -4.69 6.28 18.53
CA TYR A 125 -5.62 5.18 18.81
C TYR A 125 -5.13 3.81 18.37
N SER A 126 -4.12 3.74 17.49
CA SER A 126 -3.47 2.48 17.13
C SER A 126 -2.15 2.36 17.88
N HIS A 127 -1.78 1.14 18.25
CA HIS A 127 -0.53 0.86 18.94
C HIS A 127 0.65 0.90 17.95
N ILE A 128 0.85 2.04 17.28
CA ILE A 128 2.01 2.27 16.42
C ILE A 128 3.25 2.30 17.31
N MET A 129 4.16 1.37 17.06
CA MET A 129 5.40 1.25 17.83
C MET A 129 6.51 2.15 17.29
N GLN A 130 6.36 2.68 16.06
CA GLN A 130 7.35 3.55 15.43
C GLN A 130 7.23 4.97 15.96
N THR A 131 8.36 5.66 16.11
CA THR A 131 8.37 7.08 16.46
C THR A 131 8.07 7.95 15.23
N PRO A 132 7.58 9.18 15.41
CA PRO A 132 7.45 10.15 14.31
C PRO A 132 8.75 10.32 13.52
N PHE A 133 9.88 10.52 14.20
CA PHE A 133 11.22 10.51 13.59
C PHE A 133 11.45 9.30 12.67
N ALA A 134 11.20 8.07 13.13
CA ALA A 134 11.42 6.86 12.35
C ALA A 134 10.53 6.82 11.11
N MET A 135 9.29 7.27 11.22
CA MET A 135 8.36 7.35 10.09
C MET A 135 8.78 8.38 9.04
N ILE A 136 9.24 9.56 9.47
CA ILE A 136 9.82 10.57 8.56
C ILE A 136 11.03 9.96 7.86
N ARG A 137 11.93 9.30 8.60
CA ARG A 137 13.12 8.67 8.04
C ARG A 137 12.80 7.58 7.02
N MET A 138 11.82 6.73 7.29
CA MET A 138 11.33 5.74 6.33
C MET A 138 10.93 6.37 4.99
N LEU A 139 10.21 7.50 5.03
CA LEU A 139 9.77 8.20 3.82
C LEU A 139 10.92 8.93 3.11
N VAL A 140 11.89 9.47 3.86
CA VAL A 140 13.12 10.06 3.29
C VAL A 140 13.97 8.99 2.60
N ASP A 141 14.23 7.86 3.27
CA ASP A 141 15.03 6.75 2.73
C ASP A 141 14.33 6.07 1.52
N ALA A 142 13.00 6.10 1.48
CA ALA A 142 12.22 5.64 0.33
C ALA A 142 12.21 6.65 -0.85
N GLY A 143 12.64 7.90 -0.61
CA GLY A 143 12.63 8.99 -1.59
C GLY A 143 11.28 9.67 -1.76
N GLY A 144 10.37 9.53 -0.79
CA GLY A 144 9.04 10.18 -0.77
C GLY A 144 9.05 11.57 -0.15
N LEU A 145 9.98 11.83 0.76
CA LEU A 145 10.25 13.14 1.35
C LEU A 145 11.69 13.55 1.03
N ALA A 146 11.88 14.84 0.74
CA ALA A 146 13.17 15.51 0.74
C ALA A 146 13.38 16.18 2.10
N GLN A 147 14.63 16.15 2.56
CA GLN A 147 15.08 16.79 3.78
C GLN A 147 16.14 17.82 3.41
N THR A 148 15.89 19.10 3.72
CA THR A 148 16.83 20.20 3.45
C THR A 148 17.28 20.81 4.78
N PRO A 149 18.58 20.81 5.09
CA PRO A 149 19.10 21.42 6.32
C PRO A 149 18.88 22.94 6.33
N LEU A 150 18.51 23.49 7.49
CA LEU A 150 18.29 24.91 7.70
C LEU A 150 19.24 25.44 8.78
N ASP A 151 19.72 26.66 8.60
CA ASP A 151 20.49 27.38 9.63
C ASP A 151 19.59 28.03 10.70
N ASN A 152 20.21 28.71 11.66
CA ASN A 152 19.50 29.41 12.75
C ASN A 152 18.58 30.55 12.28
N GLU A 153 18.72 31.04 11.04
CA GLU A 153 17.84 32.04 10.44
C GLU A 153 16.71 31.40 9.62
N GLY A 154 16.67 30.06 9.53
CA GLY A 154 15.71 29.30 8.73
C GLY A 154 16.04 29.25 7.24
N SER A 155 17.26 29.65 6.86
CA SER A 155 17.72 29.64 5.47
C SER A 155 18.26 28.25 5.08
N PRO A 156 17.96 27.76 3.86
CA PRO A 156 18.52 26.50 3.38
C PRO A 156 20.04 26.54 3.30
N ILE A 157 20.68 25.51 3.83
CA ILE A 157 22.12 25.30 3.71
C ILE A 157 22.39 24.48 2.44
N ALA A 158 23.31 24.94 1.59
CA ALA A 158 23.65 24.24 0.36
C ALA A 158 24.50 22.99 0.64
N ASP A 159 24.30 21.95 -0.18
CA ASP A 159 25.03 20.68 -0.05
C ASP A 159 26.55 20.88 -0.21
N GLU A 160 26.99 21.79 -1.08
CA GLU A 160 28.40 22.11 -1.27
C GLU A 160 29.03 22.76 -0.04
N GLN A 161 28.24 23.54 0.70
CA GLN A 161 28.69 24.14 1.95
C GLN A 161 28.90 23.06 3.00
N LEU A 162 27.93 22.15 3.17
CA LEU A 162 28.04 21.04 4.11
C LEU A 162 29.20 20.09 3.77
N ALA A 163 29.41 19.80 2.48
CA ALA A 163 30.52 18.96 2.03
C ALA A 163 31.91 19.53 2.31
N SER A 164 32.01 20.83 2.59
CA SER A 164 33.26 21.52 2.94
C SER A 164 33.55 21.58 4.44
N LEU A 165 32.59 21.20 5.28
CA LEU A 165 32.66 21.24 6.74
C LEU A 165 33.00 19.86 7.31
N SER A 166 33.61 19.85 8.49
CA SER A 166 33.64 18.64 9.34
C SER A 166 32.24 18.32 9.88
N GLU A 167 32.05 17.10 10.38
CA GLU A 167 30.77 16.66 10.97
C GLU A 167 30.34 17.57 12.14
N ASP A 168 31.27 17.90 13.05
CA ASP A 168 31.02 18.81 14.17
C ASP A 168 30.61 20.22 13.70
N GLU A 169 31.27 20.75 12.66
CA GLU A 169 30.94 22.08 12.11
C GLU A 169 29.60 22.09 11.37
N ALA A 170 29.24 20.99 10.70
CA ALA A 170 27.95 20.82 10.05
C ALA A 170 26.82 20.75 11.09
N ASP A 171 27.02 19.98 12.17
CA ASP A 171 26.05 19.87 13.27
C ASP A 171 25.84 21.20 13.99
N ASP A 172 26.90 21.99 14.21
CA ASP A 172 26.78 23.33 14.80
C ASP A 172 26.05 24.33 13.88
N LEU A 173 26.14 24.13 12.57
CA LEU A 173 25.50 24.99 11.56
C LEU A 173 24.02 24.66 11.36
N ILE A 174 23.68 23.37 11.36
CA ILE A 174 22.31 22.88 11.11
C ILE A 174 21.47 23.08 12.36
N ALA A 175 20.53 24.02 12.31
CA ALA A 175 19.58 24.26 13.39
C ALA A 175 18.39 23.28 13.34
N THR A 176 17.87 23.01 12.14
CA THR A 176 16.72 22.13 11.93
C THR A 176 16.67 21.67 10.46
N TYR A 177 15.59 21.00 10.07
CA TYR A 177 15.37 20.56 8.70
C TYR A 177 14.01 20.98 8.17
N ARG A 178 13.98 21.39 6.91
CA ARG A 178 12.75 21.48 6.11
C ARG A 178 12.43 20.13 5.50
N ILE A 179 11.19 19.70 5.64
CA ILE A 179 10.66 18.47 5.09
C ILE A 179 9.61 18.82 4.04
N GLN A 180 9.75 18.25 2.85
CA GLN A 180 8.82 18.47 1.74
C GLN A 180 8.67 17.18 0.93
N VAL A 181 7.50 16.97 0.33
CA VAL A 181 7.26 15.85 -0.57
C VAL A 181 8.10 15.97 -1.85
N THR A 182 8.61 14.84 -2.33
CA THR A 182 9.25 14.74 -3.65
C THR A 182 8.22 14.58 -4.77
N ASP A 183 8.67 14.57 -6.03
CA ASP A 183 7.82 14.21 -7.18
C ASP A 183 7.22 12.80 -7.05
N ALA A 184 8.03 11.83 -6.61
CA ALA A 184 7.62 10.45 -6.38
C ALA A 184 6.67 10.32 -5.18
N GLY A 185 6.89 11.11 -4.12
CA GLY A 185 5.98 11.19 -2.98
C GLY A 185 4.62 11.78 -3.37
N ALA A 186 4.61 12.87 -4.16
CA ALA A 186 3.38 13.51 -4.62
C ALA A 186 2.56 12.57 -5.52
N GLU A 187 3.22 11.85 -6.42
CA GLU A 187 2.55 10.82 -7.21
C GLU A 187 2.01 9.70 -6.31
N THR A 188 2.78 9.24 -5.31
CA THR A 188 2.29 8.24 -4.35
C THR A 188 1.02 8.69 -3.61
N VAL A 189 0.95 9.96 -3.19
CA VAL A 189 -0.27 10.54 -2.59
C VAL A 189 -1.44 10.45 -3.58
N ARG A 190 -1.23 10.79 -4.84
CA ARG A 190 -2.26 10.68 -5.89
C ARG A 190 -2.71 9.23 -6.09
N LEU A 191 -1.79 8.26 -6.05
CA LEU A 191 -2.09 6.85 -6.29
C LEU A 191 -2.84 6.19 -5.14
N LEU A 192 -2.42 6.51 -3.91
CA LEU A 192 -2.94 5.91 -2.68
C LEU A 192 -4.05 6.75 -2.03
N ALA A 193 -4.54 7.78 -2.72
CA ALA A 193 -5.66 8.60 -2.27
C ALA A 193 -6.82 7.71 -1.77
N PRO A 194 -7.36 7.95 -0.55
CA PRO A 194 -8.39 7.11 0.04
C PRO A 194 -9.58 6.87 -0.89
N GLU A 195 -10.05 7.87 -1.63
CA GLU A 195 -11.15 7.72 -2.59
C GLU A 195 -10.86 6.67 -3.67
N ARG A 196 -9.62 6.60 -4.15
CA ARG A 196 -9.21 5.59 -5.14
C ARG A 196 -9.18 4.20 -4.52
N ARG A 197 -8.68 4.08 -3.29
CA ARG A 197 -8.64 2.80 -2.56
C ARG A 197 -10.05 2.31 -2.21
N ILE A 198 -10.94 3.23 -1.81
CA ILE A 198 -12.35 2.94 -1.57
C ILE A 198 -13.00 2.46 -2.87
N GLU A 199 -12.88 3.20 -3.97
CA GLU A 199 -13.49 2.79 -5.24
C GLU A 199 -12.95 1.45 -5.74
N ALA A 200 -11.65 1.20 -5.61
CA ALA A 200 -11.06 -0.10 -5.90
C ALA A 200 -11.70 -1.21 -5.06
N GLN A 201 -11.81 -1.01 -3.74
CA GLN A 201 -12.44 -1.98 -2.83
C GLN A 201 -13.91 -2.25 -3.19
N LEU A 202 -14.67 -1.22 -3.58
CA LEU A 202 -16.07 -1.34 -4.01
C LEU A 202 -16.19 -2.06 -5.36
N SER A 203 -15.22 -1.87 -6.26
CA SER A 203 -15.21 -2.46 -7.60
C SER A 203 -14.82 -3.93 -7.62
N LEU A 204 -14.09 -4.43 -6.61
CA LEU A 204 -13.68 -5.84 -6.53
C LEU A 204 -14.86 -6.81 -6.62
N ARG A 205 -15.96 -6.50 -5.94
CA ARG A 205 -17.19 -7.31 -5.91
C ARG A 205 -18.41 -6.37 -5.86
N PRO A 206 -18.93 -5.94 -7.02
CA PRO A 206 -19.95 -4.89 -7.10
C PRO A 206 -21.22 -5.17 -6.29
N HIS A 207 -21.61 -6.44 -6.13
CA HIS A 207 -22.78 -6.83 -5.33
C HIS A 207 -22.62 -6.56 -3.82
N ARG A 208 -21.40 -6.30 -3.34
CA ARG A 208 -21.12 -5.89 -1.95
C ARG A 208 -21.26 -4.39 -1.73
N ARG A 209 -21.33 -3.59 -2.80
CA ARG A 209 -21.24 -2.11 -2.75
C ARG A 209 -22.25 -1.50 -1.78
N ASP A 210 -23.51 -1.95 -1.83
CA ASP A 210 -24.56 -1.45 -0.94
C ASP A 210 -24.33 -1.83 0.53
N THR A 211 -23.73 -3.01 0.80
CA THR A 211 -23.38 -3.40 2.17
C THR A 211 -22.27 -2.50 2.73
N TYR A 212 -21.25 -2.18 1.93
CA TYR A 212 -20.22 -1.22 2.33
C TYR A 212 -20.81 0.17 2.64
N PHE A 213 -21.69 0.68 1.77
CA PHE A 213 -22.31 1.99 2.01
C PHE A 213 -23.26 2.00 3.22
N ALA A 214 -23.96 0.90 3.50
CA ALA A 214 -24.76 0.78 4.71
C ALA A 214 -23.90 0.86 5.99
N VAL A 215 -22.73 0.22 6.00
CA VAL A 215 -21.77 0.34 7.12
C VAL A 215 -21.25 1.76 7.25
N LEU A 216 -20.87 2.41 6.14
CA LEU A 216 -20.40 3.80 6.14
C LEU A 216 -21.47 4.76 6.67
N ASP A 217 -22.72 4.60 6.23
CA ASP A 217 -23.83 5.42 6.70
C ASP A 217 -24.10 5.23 8.19
N PHE A 218 -24.05 3.99 8.67
CA PHE A 218 -24.22 3.69 10.09
C PHE A 218 -23.10 4.29 10.97
N CYS A 219 -21.88 4.35 10.43
CA CYS A 219 -20.69 4.93 11.07
C CYS A 219 -20.54 6.45 10.83
N MET A 220 -21.55 7.12 10.24
CA MET A 220 -21.63 8.59 10.25
C MET A 220 -21.70 9.16 11.68
N GLN A 221 -22.18 8.35 12.61
CA GLN A 221 -22.02 8.54 14.05
C GLN A 221 -21.01 7.50 14.57
N PRO A 222 -20.22 7.78 15.62
CA PRO A 222 -19.30 6.80 16.16
C PRO A 222 -20.00 5.49 16.59
N ARG A 223 -19.51 4.34 16.13
CA ARG A 223 -20.08 3.01 16.43
C ARG A 223 -19.06 2.04 16.97
N LYS A 224 -19.41 1.32 18.03
CA LYS A 224 -18.64 0.17 18.49
C LYS A 224 -18.99 -1.07 17.67
N PHE A 225 -18.08 -2.03 17.61
CA PHE A 225 -18.27 -3.24 16.83
C PHE A 225 -19.59 -4.01 17.15
N PRO A 226 -20.01 -4.19 18.43
CA PRO A 226 -21.28 -4.85 18.73
C PRO A 226 -22.52 -4.16 18.15
N GLU A 227 -22.48 -2.83 17.98
CA GLU A 227 -23.57 -2.08 17.34
C GLU A 227 -23.60 -2.36 15.83
N ILE A 228 -22.43 -2.50 15.20
CA ILE A 228 -22.32 -2.88 13.79
C ILE A 228 -22.79 -4.32 13.61
N GLU A 229 -22.46 -5.25 14.51
CA GLU A 229 -23.01 -6.61 14.46
C GLU A 229 -24.54 -6.63 14.58
N ALA A 230 -25.11 -5.78 15.43
CA ALA A 230 -26.56 -5.65 15.57
C ALA A 230 -27.22 -5.12 14.29
N LEU A 231 -26.57 -4.21 13.56
CA LEU A 231 -27.01 -3.77 12.24
C LEU A 231 -27.16 -4.96 11.27
N PHE A 232 -26.15 -5.82 11.16
CA PHE A 232 -26.18 -6.98 10.25
C PHE A 232 -27.24 -8.03 10.65
N LYS A 233 -27.61 -8.11 11.93
CA LYS A 233 -28.68 -9.00 12.40
C LYS A 233 -30.08 -8.47 12.11
N THR A 234 -30.25 -7.15 12.03
CA THR A 234 -31.58 -6.52 11.96
C THR A 234 -31.93 -6.01 10.58
N ALA A 235 -30.95 -5.55 9.79
CA ALA A 235 -31.18 -5.09 8.43
C ALA A 235 -31.16 -6.27 7.44
N SER A 236 -32.34 -6.55 6.89
CA SER A 236 -32.51 -7.57 5.85
C SER A 236 -31.71 -7.21 4.61
N GLY A 237 -31.01 -8.19 4.05
CA GLY A 237 -30.24 -8.03 2.81
C GLY A 237 -28.80 -7.55 2.97
N LEU A 238 -28.33 -7.25 4.19
CA LEU A 238 -26.88 -7.10 4.45
C LEU A 238 -26.21 -8.48 4.47
N SER A 239 -25.01 -8.58 3.87
CA SER A 239 -24.25 -9.84 3.71
C SER A 239 -24.99 -10.93 2.93
N GLN A 240 -25.31 -10.65 1.66
CA GLN A 240 -25.78 -11.69 0.71
C GLN A 240 -24.65 -12.51 0.09
N ASP A 241 -23.38 -12.15 0.34
CA ASP A 241 -22.26 -12.83 -0.28
C ASP A 241 -21.81 -14.08 0.49
N ILE A 242 -21.67 -15.17 -0.25
CA ILE A 242 -21.34 -16.50 0.24
C ILE A 242 -19.97 -16.86 -0.36
N VAL A 243 -18.94 -16.96 0.49
CA VAL A 243 -17.55 -17.22 0.05
C VAL A 243 -17.36 -18.69 -0.41
N ALA A 244 -18.16 -19.60 0.13
CA ALA A 244 -18.39 -20.98 -0.31
C ALA A 244 -19.65 -21.50 0.40
N ASP A 245 -20.37 -22.45 -0.20
CA ASP A 245 -21.68 -22.99 0.21
C ASP A 245 -21.97 -22.87 1.72
N HIS A 246 -22.61 -21.74 2.09
CA HIS A 246 -23.23 -21.43 3.39
C HIS A 246 -22.51 -20.51 4.39
N HIS A 247 -21.35 -19.90 4.07
CA HIS A 247 -20.75 -18.90 4.97
C HIS A 247 -20.93 -17.45 4.49
N LYS A 248 -21.83 -16.71 5.16
CA LYS A 248 -21.96 -15.26 5.01
C LYS A 248 -20.71 -14.56 5.56
N LEU A 249 -20.23 -13.55 4.85
CA LEU A 249 -19.17 -12.67 5.36
C LEU A 249 -19.60 -11.99 6.67
N SER A 250 -18.72 -12.02 7.66
CA SER A 250 -18.92 -11.38 8.97
C SER A 250 -18.89 -9.85 8.85
N PRO A 251 -19.51 -9.11 9.78
CA PRO A 251 -19.43 -7.65 9.83
C PRO A 251 -17.98 -7.13 9.91
N ASP A 252 -17.11 -7.85 10.63
CA ASP A 252 -15.69 -7.52 10.81
C ASP A 252 -14.94 -7.46 9.47
N PHE A 253 -15.28 -8.34 8.52
CA PHE A 253 -14.71 -8.29 7.18
C PHE A 253 -14.99 -6.94 6.49
N TYR A 254 -16.21 -6.42 6.59
CA TYR A 254 -16.56 -5.14 5.95
C TYR A 254 -15.86 -3.98 6.63
N VAL A 255 -15.78 -4.00 7.96
CA VAL A 255 -15.07 -2.99 8.75
C VAL A 255 -13.58 -2.99 8.40
N ASP A 256 -12.92 -4.14 8.42
CA ASP A 256 -11.50 -4.30 8.05
C ASP A 256 -11.20 -3.76 6.65
N LYS A 257 -12.06 -4.07 5.67
CA LYS A 257 -11.88 -3.59 4.29
C LYS A 257 -12.09 -2.09 4.16
N LEU A 258 -13.05 -1.51 4.88
CA LEU A 258 -13.28 -0.07 4.87
C LEU A 258 -12.18 0.69 5.61
N ASP A 259 -11.66 0.15 6.71
CA ASP A 259 -10.50 0.67 7.44
C ASP A 259 -9.26 0.68 6.55
N LYS A 260 -8.91 -0.47 5.95
CA LYS A 260 -7.77 -0.59 5.02
C LYS A 260 -7.89 0.27 3.76
N ALA A 261 -9.11 0.61 3.34
CA ALA A 261 -9.36 1.53 2.23
C ALA A 261 -9.29 3.02 2.63
N GLY A 262 -9.20 3.33 3.94
CA GLY A 262 -9.22 4.70 4.46
C GLY A 262 -10.63 5.31 4.52
N ALA A 263 -11.68 4.48 4.51
CA ALA A 263 -13.09 4.90 4.58
C ALA A 263 -13.60 5.02 6.01
N LEU A 264 -13.08 4.17 6.91
CA LEU A 264 -13.31 4.20 8.34
C LEU A 264 -11.99 4.45 9.07
N VAL A 265 -12.08 4.95 10.30
CA VAL A 265 -10.97 5.09 11.23
C VAL A 265 -11.44 4.78 12.65
N TRP A 266 -10.56 4.18 13.45
CA TRP A 266 -10.83 3.89 14.85
C TRP A 266 -10.45 5.08 15.74
N ARG A 267 -11.42 5.60 16.52
CA ARG A 267 -11.24 6.66 17.52
C ARG A 267 -11.85 6.27 18.88
N GLY A 268 -11.59 5.03 19.31
CA GLY A 268 -12.35 4.38 20.41
C GLY A 268 -13.75 3.88 20.00
N ALA A 269 -14.16 4.20 18.79
CA ALA A 269 -15.29 3.67 18.03
C ALA A 269 -14.98 3.86 16.53
N TRP A 270 -15.64 3.12 15.65
CA TRP A 270 -15.53 3.27 14.21
C TRP A 270 -16.26 4.54 13.76
N VAL A 271 -15.55 5.37 13.01
CA VAL A 271 -16.04 6.64 12.48
C VAL A 271 -15.70 6.71 11.00
N VAL A 272 -16.64 7.22 10.20
CA VAL A 272 -16.38 7.49 8.78
C VAL A 272 -15.40 8.65 8.58
N THR A 273 -14.40 8.44 7.73
CA THR A 273 -13.43 9.46 7.34
C THR A 273 -14.05 10.46 6.37
N ASP A 274 -13.38 11.58 6.10
CA ASP A 274 -13.91 12.55 5.13
C ASP A 274 -13.97 12.01 3.70
N ALA A 275 -13.04 11.12 3.32
CA ALA A 275 -13.11 10.40 2.05
C ALA A 275 -14.31 9.45 2.01
N GLY A 276 -14.54 8.68 3.08
CA GLY A 276 -15.72 7.84 3.22
C GLY A 276 -17.03 8.63 3.12
N LYS A 277 -17.10 9.82 3.74
CA LYS A 277 -18.25 10.73 3.62
C LYS A 277 -18.46 11.18 2.18
N ARG A 278 -17.41 11.60 1.48
CA ARG A 278 -17.50 12.03 0.07
C ARG A 278 -18.05 10.91 -0.82
N MET A 279 -17.53 9.69 -0.66
CA MET A 279 -17.97 8.51 -1.42
C MET A 279 -19.43 8.16 -1.11
N LEU A 280 -19.83 8.18 0.16
CA LEU A 280 -21.22 7.92 0.56
C LEU A 280 -22.18 8.96 -0.02
N GLN A 281 -21.81 10.24 -0.02
CA GLN A 281 -22.64 11.30 -0.60
C GLN A 281 -22.76 11.19 -2.12
N ALA A 282 -21.69 10.80 -2.82
CA ALA A 282 -21.74 10.52 -4.25
C ALA A 282 -22.72 9.39 -4.56
N HIS A 283 -22.63 8.27 -3.83
CA HIS A 283 -23.54 7.13 -3.98
C HIS A 283 -25.01 7.49 -3.70
N LYS A 284 -25.29 8.27 -2.66
CA LYS A 284 -26.67 8.72 -2.36
C LYS A 284 -27.24 9.59 -3.48
N ARG A 285 -26.41 10.40 -4.15
CA ARG A 285 -26.84 11.20 -5.31
C ARG A 285 -27.15 10.32 -6.51
N GLU A 286 -26.31 9.32 -6.79
CA GLU A 286 -26.53 8.35 -7.87
C GLU A 286 -27.86 7.60 -7.70
N GLN A 287 -28.14 7.12 -6.47
CA GLN A 287 -29.41 6.45 -6.16
C GLN A 287 -30.64 7.37 -6.28
N ALA A 288 -30.50 8.67 -6.01
CA ALA A 288 -31.60 9.63 -6.14
C ALA A 288 -31.91 9.99 -7.60
N THR A 289 -30.97 9.74 -8.52
CA THR A 289 -31.12 10.00 -9.96
C THR A 289 -31.50 8.76 -10.79
N ALA A 290 -31.45 7.58 -10.19
CA ALA A 290 -31.80 6.29 -10.80
C ALA A 290 -33.30 5.96 -10.60
#